data_AF-A8U2C6-F1
#
_entry.id   AF-A8U2C6-F1
#
_cell.length_a   1.000
_cell.length_b   1.000
_cell.length_c   1.000
_cell.angle_alpha   90.00
_cell.angle_beta   90.00
_cell.angle_gamma   90.00
#
_symmetry.space_group_name_H-M   'P 1'
#
loop_
_entity.id
_entity.type
_entity.pdbx_description
1 polymer ?
#
loop_
_entity_poly.entity_id
_entity_poly.type
_entity_poly.pdbx_seq_one_letter_code
_entity_poly.pdbx_strand_id
1 'polypeptide(L)'
;DAWITGRKRFQGTDRSKIEPVEVADNRVKINPLAGWTATQIDEAFRHRGLPRHPLFDDGFLSIGCEPCTRRVRDGEDARSGRWTGFGKTECGIHLPGEPAARSY
;
A
#
# COMPACT_ATOMS: atom_id res chain seq x y z
N ASP A 1 -6.81 -9.59 18.26
CA ASP A 1 -5.85 -8.54 18.69
C ASP A 1 -4.69 -8.27 17.70
N ALA A 2 -4.81 -8.64 16.43
CA ALA A 2 -3.81 -8.30 15.41
C ALA A 2 -4.43 -8.29 14.00
N TRP A 3 -3.76 -7.67 13.04
CA TRP A 3 -4.04 -7.82 11.61
C TRP A 3 -2.77 -7.89 10.76
N ILE A 4 -2.90 -8.47 9.57
CA ILE A 4 -1.82 -8.53 8.58
C ILE A 4 -2.05 -7.45 7.53
N THR A 5 -0.99 -6.77 7.10
CA THR A 5 -1.05 -5.84 5.97
C THR A 5 -0.09 -6.23 4.84
N GLY A 6 -0.41 -5.78 3.63
CA GLY A 6 0.47 -5.92 2.46
C GLY A 6 1.45 -4.75 2.27
N ARG A 7 1.72 -3.93 3.28
CA ARG A 7 2.66 -2.79 3.17
C ARG A 7 4.08 -3.32 2.93
N LYS A 8 4.81 -2.65 2.03
CA LYS A 8 6.18 -2.99 1.61
C LYS A 8 7.02 -1.71 1.56
N ARG A 9 8.28 -1.78 1.98
CA ARG A 9 9.16 -0.59 2.10
C ARG A 9 9.42 0.12 0.78
N PHE A 10 9.49 -0.62 -0.33
CA PHE A 10 9.72 -0.01 -1.65
C PHE A 10 8.52 0.76 -2.21
N GLN A 11 7.36 0.74 -1.55
CA GLN A 11 6.16 1.42 -2.03
C GLN A 11 6.10 2.89 -1.56
N GLY A 12 7.20 3.61 -1.67
CA GLY A 12 7.26 5.05 -1.40
C GLY A 12 7.80 5.45 -0.01
N THR A 13 8.03 6.77 0.12
CA THR A 13 8.87 7.37 1.16
C THR A 13 8.38 7.12 2.58
N ASP A 14 7.08 7.34 2.84
CA ASP A 14 6.50 7.12 4.18
C ASP A 14 6.50 5.64 4.58
N ARG A 15 6.61 4.73 3.61
CA ARG A 15 6.68 3.29 3.85
C ARG A 15 8.11 2.76 3.99
N SER A 16 9.13 3.53 3.65
CA SER A 16 10.53 3.09 3.71
C SER A 16 10.97 2.62 5.11
N LYS A 17 10.33 3.14 6.16
CA LYS A 17 10.64 2.88 7.58
C LYS A 17 9.66 1.93 8.28
N ILE A 18 8.77 1.26 7.55
CA ILE A 18 7.80 0.35 8.21
C ILE A 18 8.54 -0.83 8.83
N GLU A 19 8.12 -1.20 10.04
CA GLU A 19 8.64 -2.38 10.73
C GLU A 19 7.82 -3.64 10.43
N PRO A 20 8.41 -4.85 10.52
CA PRO A 20 7.66 -6.10 10.35
C PRO A 20 6.51 -6.24 11.36
N VAL A 21 6.64 -5.63 12.54
CA VAL A 21 5.64 -5.60 13.60
C VAL A 21 5.52 -4.17 14.12
N GLU A 22 4.30 -3.63 14.13
CA GLU A 22 3.95 -2.33 14.68
C GLU A 22 2.79 -2.48 15.66
N VAL A 23 2.62 -1.52 16.57
CA VAL A 23 1.43 -1.42 17.44
C VAL A 23 0.71 -0.12 17.09
N ALA A 24 -0.60 -0.20 16.82
CA ALA A 24 -1.45 0.97 16.67
C ALA A 24 -2.87 0.67 17.16
N ASP A 25 -3.52 1.65 17.78
CA ASP A 25 -4.90 1.54 18.27
C ASP A 25 -5.13 0.28 19.12
N ASN A 26 -4.17 -0.03 20.02
CA ASN A 26 -4.15 -1.22 20.87
C ASN A 26 -4.21 -2.56 20.12
N ARG A 27 -3.79 -2.58 18.84
CA ARG A 27 -3.73 -3.78 18.01
C ARG A 27 -2.35 -3.91 17.38
N VAL A 28 -1.93 -5.16 17.16
CA VAL A 28 -0.68 -5.47 16.47
C VAL A 28 -0.91 -5.43 14.96
N LYS A 29 -0.12 -4.64 14.22
CA LYS A 29 -0.04 -4.71 12.76
C LYS A 29 1.18 -5.55 12.37
N ILE A 30 0.98 -6.58 11.55
CA ILE A 30 2.04 -7.45 11.05
C ILE A 30 2.22 -7.18 9.55
N ASN A 31 3.44 -6.82 9.14
CA ASN A 31 3.81 -6.52 7.76
C ASN A 31 4.80 -7.59 7.26
N PRO A 32 4.35 -8.82 6.94
CA PRO A 32 5.24 -9.93 6.60
C PRO A 32 6.07 -9.67 5.34
N LEU A 33 5.60 -8.75 4.49
CA LEU A 33 6.26 -8.36 3.24
C LEU A 33 7.08 -7.07 3.38
N ALA A 34 7.25 -6.52 4.59
CA ALA A 34 7.89 -5.21 4.78
C ALA A 34 9.25 -5.10 4.06
N GLY A 35 10.09 -6.13 4.17
CA GLY A 35 11.43 -6.18 3.55
C GLY A 35 11.48 -6.75 2.13
N TRP A 36 10.35 -7.17 1.56
CA TRP A 36 10.35 -7.75 0.22
C TRP A 36 10.56 -6.68 -0.84
N THR A 37 11.28 -7.01 -1.91
CA THR A 37 11.46 -6.16 -3.10
C THR A 37 10.34 -6.37 -4.13
N ALA A 38 10.23 -5.48 -5.12
CA ALA A 38 9.28 -5.66 -6.22
C ALA A 38 9.53 -6.98 -6.97
N THR A 39 10.81 -7.29 -7.27
CA THR A 39 11.21 -8.54 -7.93
C THR A 39 10.80 -9.78 -7.14
N GLN A 40 10.99 -9.79 -5.81
CA GLN A 40 10.59 -10.92 -4.97
C GLN A 40 9.07 -11.14 -4.99
N ILE A 41 8.28 -10.06 -5.06
CA ILE A 41 6.83 -10.16 -5.21
C ILE A 41 6.48 -10.75 -6.58
N ASP A 42 7.11 -10.29 -7.65
CA ASP A 42 6.84 -10.77 -8.99
C ASP A 42 7.22 -12.25 -9.17
N GLU A 43 8.36 -12.66 -8.64
CA GLU A 43 8.79 -14.06 -8.57
C GLU A 43 7.82 -14.91 -7.76
N ALA A 44 7.34 -14.40 -6.62
CA ALA A 44 6.39 -15.10 -5.79
C ALA A 44 5.04 -15.31 -6.46
N PHE A 45 4.55 -14.34 -7.25
CA PHE A 45 3.34 -14.49 -8.07
C PHE A 45 3.55 -15.57 -9.13
N ARG A 46 4.67 -15.51 -9.86
CA ARG A 46 5.00 -16.48 -10.92
C ARG A 46 5.15 -17.90 -10.37
N HIS A 47 5.93 -18.08 -9.32
CA HIS A 47 6.18 -19.40 -8.71
C HIS A 47 4.91 -20.05 -8.16
N ARG A 48 3.95 -19.24 -7.68
CA ARG A 48 2.70 -19.72 -7.09
C ARG A 48 1.51 -19.72 -8.07
N GLY A 49 1.72 -19.30 -9.32
CA GLY A 49 0.64 -19.18 -10.31
C GLY A 49 -0.47 -18.21 -9.89
N LEU A 50 -0.14 -17.13 -9.17
CA LEU A 50 -1.13 -16.16 -8.69
C LEU A 50 -1.52 -15.20 -9.81
N PRO A 51 -2.82 -14.98 -10.06
CA PRO A 51 -3.26 -13.99 -11.02
C PRO A 51 -2.99 -12.58 -10.48
N ARG A 52 -2.60 -11.65 -11.37
CA ARG A 52 -2.61 -10.22 -11.06
C ARG A 52 -4.00 -9.65 -11.23
N HIS A 53 -4.22 -8.49 -10.63
CA HIS A 53 -5.40 -7.70 -10.94
C HIS A 53 -5.36 -7.26 -12.41
N PRO A 54 -6.46 -7.34 -13.19
CA PRO A 54 -6.45 -7.00 -14.62
C PRO A 54 -5.91 -5.60 -14.94
N LEU A 55 -6.23 -4.62 -14.08
CA LEU A 55 -5.73 -3.25 -14.23
C LEU A 55 -4.21 -3.09 -14.07
N PHE A 56 -3.51 -4.11 -13.56
CA PHE A 56 -2.05 -4.05 -13.42
C PHE A 56 -1.39 -3.93 -14.80
N ASP A 57 -1.85 -4.71 -15.77
CA ASP A 57 -1.32 -4.71 -17.15
C ASP A 57 -1.73 -3.44 -17.90
N ASP A 58 -2.75 -2.75 -17.40
CA ASP A 58 -3.15 -1.41 -17.80
C ASP A 58 -2.30 -0.29 -17.14
N GLY A 59 -1.24 -0.61 -16.40
CA GLY A 59 -0.36 0.39 -15.78
C GLY A 59 -0.90 0.97 -14.47
N PHE A 60 -1.91 0.36 -13.84
CA PHE A 60 -2.31 0.69 -12.47
C PHE A 60 -1.47 -0.13 -11.47
N LEU A 61 -0.25 0.34 -11.19
CA LEU A 61 0.71 -0.39 -10.33
C LEU A 61 0.38 -0.31 -8.82
N SER A 62 -0.53 0.58 -8.41
CA SER A 62 -1.06 0.68 -7.05
C SER A 62 -2.54 1.05 -7.12
N ILE A 63 -3.41 0.14 -6.70
CA ILE A 63 -4.86 0.27 -6.90
C ILE A 63 -5.54 0.71 -5.60
N GLY A 64 -6.44 1.67 -5.69
CA GLY A 64 -7.29 2.18 -4.61
C GLY A 64 -8.73 2.40 -5.08
N CYS A 65 -9.41 3.42 -4.54
CA CYS A 65 -10.72 3.83 -5.06
C CYS A 65 -10.56 4.46 -6.44
N GLU A 66 -11.55 4.27 -7.30
CA GLU A 66 -11.60 4.80 -8.67
C GLU A 66 -11.25 6.30 -8.78
N PRO A 67 -11.84 7.23 -7.99
CA PRO A 67 -11.61 8.66 -8.22
C PRO A 67 -10.23 9.16 -7.76
N CYS A 68 -9.43 8.31 -7.10
CA CYS A 68 -8.13 8.66 -6.55
C CYS A 68 -7.01 7.71 -6.98
N THR A 69 -7.22 6.98 -8.09
CA THR A 69 -6.25 6.05 -8.67
C THR A 69 -6.15 6.29 -10.18
N ARG A 70 -4.93 6.48 -10.69
CA ARG A 70 -4.65 6.58 -12.14
C ARG A 70 -3.55 5.60 -12.56
N ARG A 71 -3.39 5.45 -13.88
CA ARG A 71 -2.20 4.84 -14.50
C ARG A 71 -0.95 5.64 -14.15
N VAL A 72 0.16 4.96 -13.90
CA VAL A 72 1.48 5.60 -13.74
C VAL A 72 2.15 5.71 -15.11
N ARG A 73 3.03 6.70 -15.29
CA ARG A 73 3.87 6.78 -16.50
C ARG A 73 5.11 5.91 -16.36
N ASP A 74 5.77 5.62 -17.48
CA ASP A 74 7.04 4.91 -17.48
C ASP A 74 8.07 5.62 -16.60
N GLY A 75 8.68 4.87 -15.68
CA GLY A 75 9.66 5.38 -14.72
C GLY A 75 9.07 6.13 -13.51
N GLU A 76 7.76 6.37 -13.45
CA GLU A 76 7.13 6.90 -12.23
C GLU A 76 7.10 5.83 -11.11
N ASP A 77 7.14 6.28 -9.86
CA ASP A 77 6.96 5.40 -8.69
C ASP A 77 5.59 4.68 -8.76
N ALA A 78 5.55 3.42 -8.36
CA ALA A 78 4.34 2.58 -8.47
C ALA A 78 3.13 3.13 -7.69
N ARG A 79 3.33 3.91 -6.61
CA ARG A 79 2.25 4.56 -5.86
C ARG A 79 1.95 5.99 -6.30
N SER A 80 2.72 6.58 -7.20
CA SER A 80 2.48 7.95 -7.72
C SER A 80 1.11 8.13 -8.39
N GLY A 81 0.46 7.04 -8.79
CA GLY A 81 -0.90 7.04 -9.31
C GLY A 81 -1.98 7.19 -8.24
N ARG A 82 -1.63 7.12 -6.94
CA ARG A 82 -2.57 7.27 -5.81
C ARG A 82 -2.73 8.74 -5.44
N TRP A 83 -3.94 9.08 -4.99
CA TRP A 83 -4.30 10.43 -4.52
C TRP A 83 -4.08 11.51 -5.56
N THR A 84 -4.24 11.18 -6.84
CA THR A 84 -4.19 12.16 -7.92
C THR A 84 -5.23 13.26 -7.66
N GLY A 85 -4.78 14.51 -7.53
CA GLY A 85 -5.65 15.64 -7.18
C GLY A 85 -5.92 15.81 -5.68
N PHE A 86 -5.32 15.00 -4.81
CA PHE A 86 -5.44 15.08 -3.35
C PHE A 86 -4.07 15.21 -2.68
N GLY A 87 -3.92 16.11 -1.70
CA GLY A 87 -2.66 16.31 -0.95
C GLY A 87 -2.37 15.22 0.10
N LYS A 88 -2.60 13.94 -0.23
CA LYS A 88 -2.43 12.81 0.69
C LYS A 88 -1.27 11.91 0.25
N THR A 89 -0.50 11.40 1.21
CA THR A 89 0.65 10.49 0.97
C THR A 89 0.44 9.09 1.55
N GLU A 90 -0.58 8.89 2.39
CA GLU A 90 -0.95 7.58 2.94
C GLU A 90 -2.47 7.47 3.18
N CYS A 91 -2.98 6.25 3.16
CA CYS A 91 -4.40 5.98 3.43
C CYS A 91 -4.71 6.08 4.93
N GLY A 92 -5.86 6.66 5.28
CA GLY A 92 -6.31 6.82 6.66
C GLY A 92 -6.42 5.51 7.46
N ILE A 93 -6.57 4.36 6.79
CA ILE A 93 -6.55 3.02 7.44
C ILE A 93 -5.19 2.67 8.07
N HIS A 94 -4.13 3.38 7.69
CA HIS A 94 -2.78 3.16 8.19
C HIS A 94 -2.31 4.24 9.16
N LEU A 95 -2.93 5.42 9.11
CA LEU A 95 -2.67 6.48 10.07
C LEU A 95 -3.16 6.02 11.46
N PRO A 96 -2.49 6.43 12.54
CA PRO A 96 -3.07 6.32 13.88
C PRO A 96 -4.45 6.98 13.86
N GLY A 97 -5.43 6.43 14.58
CA GLY A 97 -6.74 7.05 14.62
C GLY A 97 -6.64 8.50 15.10
N GLU A 98 -6.94 9.48 14.23
CA GLU A 98 -7.49 10.72 14.75
C GLU A 98 -8.78 10.33 15.48
N PRO A 99 -9.01 10.81 16.72
CA PRO A 99 -10.31 10.64 17.33
C PRO A 99 -11.32 11.21 16.35
N ALA A 100 -12.20 10.37 15.80
CA ALA A 100 -13.27 10.82 14.94
C ALA A 100 -13.97 11.95 15.69
N ALA A 101 -13.83 13.18 15.20
CA ALA A 101 -14.61 14.30 15.71
C ALA A 101 -16.07 13.89 15.51
N ARG A 102 -16.71 13.45 16.59
CA ARG A 102 -18.15 13.19 16.62
C ARG A 102 -18.81 14.56 16.50
N SER A 103 -19.09 15.00 15.29
CA SER A 103 -20.16 15.96 15.05
C SER A 103 -21.47 15.21 15.27
N TYR A 104 -22.09 15.49 16.42
CA TYR A 104 -23.50 15.21 16.69
C TYR A 104 -24.38 16.07 15.77
#